data_AF-A0A517U1U5-F1
#
_entry.id   AF-A0A517U1U5-F1
#
_cell.length_a   1.000
_cell.length_b   1.000
_cell.length_c   1.000
_cell.angle_alpha   90.00
_cell.angle_beta   90.00
_cell.angle_gamma   90.00
#
_symmetry.space_group_name_H-M   'P 1'
#
loop_
_entity.id
_entity.type
_entity.pdbx_description
1 polymer ?
#
loop_
_entity_poly.entity_id
_entity_poly.type
_entity_poly.pdbx_seq_one_letter_code
_entity_poly.pdbx_strand_id
1 'polypeptide(L)'
;MVERFDGLTVKQLTIVDDAERVRAMISCSEGDGRPYLQLLDLAGCPRLELSLDADGSPHIALFSAKSVLQGSFGLSAADGGAGVTLWSENGRFFKVAGVSNGGVEDDQGKAIFDESREP
;
A
#
# COMPACT_ATOMS: atom_id res chain seq x y z
N MET A 1 33.65 2.36 -21.16
CA MET A 1 32.91 1.11 -21.38
C MET A 1 31.92 1.01 -20.23
N VAL A 2 30.62 1.13 -20.49
CA VAL A 2 29.59 0.97 -19.46
C VAL A 2 29.06 -0.44 -19.63
N GLU A 3 29.26 -1.30 -18.63
CA GLU A 3 28.62 -2.60 -18.63
C GLU A 3 27.12 -2.43 -18.45
N ARG A 4 26.34 -3.04 -19.34
CA ARG A 4 24.89 -3.12 -19.22
C ARG A 4 24.57 -4.38 -18.42
N PHE A 5 23.96 -4.21 -17.26
CA PHE A 5 23.38 -5.31 -16.50
C PHE A 5 21.94 -5.51 -16.96
N ASP A 6 21.60 -6.73 -17.39
CA ASP A 6 20.26 -7.06 -17.87
C ASP A 6 19.30 -7.46 -16.73
N GLY A 7 19.81 -7.74 -15.52
CA GLY A 7 18.98 -8.05 -14.36
C GLY A 7 19.77 -8.35 -13.09
N LEU A 8 19.06 -8.32 -11.96
CA LEU A 8 19.55 -8.70 -10.64
C LEU A 8 18.56 -9.69 -10.02
N THR A 9 19.02 -10.87 -9.62
CA THR A 9 18.21 -11.87 -8.92
C THR A 9 18.70 -12.02 -7.49
N VAL A 10 17.89 -11.58 -6.53
CA VAL A 10 18.16 -11.65 -5.10
C VAL A 10 16.87 -11.98 -4.36
N LYS A 11 16.98 -12.60 -3.18
CA LYS A 11 15.81 -12.81 -2.30
C LYS A 11 15.35 -11.50 -1.66
N GLN A 12 16.29 -10.60 -1.44
CA GLN A 12 16.07 -9.32 -0.81
C GLN A 12 17.07 -8.29 -1.33
N LEU A 13 16.59 -7.09 -1.62
CA LEU A 13 17.39 -5.91 -1.82
C LEU A 13 17.16 -4.97 -0.64
N THR A 14 18.23 -4.62 0.08
CA THR A 14 18.20 -3.71 1.23
C THR A 14 19.01 -2.47 0.91
N ILE A 15 18.42 -1.30 1.09
CA ILE A 15 19.07 0.00 0.93
C ILE A 15 19.34 0.55 2.32
N VAL A 16 20.59 0.93 2.60
CA VAL A 16 21.02 1.50 3.88
C VAL A 16 21.52 2.94 3.70
N ASP A 17 21.51 3.74 4.77
CA ASP A 17 22.18 5.04 4.80
C ASP A 17 23.67 4.93 5.23
N ASP A 18 24.38 6.05 5.28
CA ASP A 18 25.81 6.12 5.65
C ASP A 18 26.11 5.61 7.07
N ALA A 19 25.09 5.50 7.91
CA ALA A 19 25.19 4.96 9.26
C ALA A 19 24.69 3.49 9.31
N GLU A 20 24.60 2.83 8.16
CA GLU A 20 24.16 1.45 7.98
C GLU A 20 22.71 1.17 8.44
N ARG A 21 21.87 2.20 8.54
CA ARG A 21 20.45 2.02 8.89
C ARG A 21 19.64 1.67 7.64
N VAL A 22 18.78 0.67 7.72
CA VAL A 22 17.91 0.29 6.61
C VAL A 22 16.89 1.39 6.32
N ARG A 23 16.84 1.85 5.07
CA ARG A 23 15.95 2.91 4.57
C ARG A 23 14.91 2.41 3.59
N ALA A 24 15.20 1.32 2.90
CA ALA A 24 14.22 0.64 2.07
C ALA A 24 14.54 -0.85 1.95
N MET A 25 13.51 -1.64 1.68
CA MET A 25 13.64 -3.06 1.45
C MET A 25 12.69 -3.51 0.34
N ILE A 26 13.15 -4.40 -0.53
CA ILE A 26 12.34 -5.14 -1.50
C ILE A 26 12.58 -6.63 -1.23
N SER A 27 11.55 -7.37 -0.89
CA SER A 27 11.62 -8.81 -0.62
C SER A 27 10.26 -9.48 -0.75
N CYS A 28 10.21 -10.79 -0.50
CA CYS A 28 8.97 -11.54 -0.35
C CYS A 28 8.72 -11.83 1.13
N SER A 29 7.45 -11.75 1.56
CA SER A 29 7.03 -12.06 2.93
C SER A 29 7.36 -13.51 3.28
N GLU A 30 7.93 -13.71 4.47
CA GLU A 30 8.21 -15.05 4.99
C GLU A 30 6.89 -15.76 5.31
N GLY A 31 6.56 -16.78 4.51
CA GLY A 31 5.40 -17.65 4.72
C GLY A 31 4.48 -17.74 3.52
N ASP A 32 4.11 -16.60 2.93
CA ASP A 32 3.19 -16.53 1.79
C ASP A 32 3.87 -16.13 0.47
N GLY A 33 5.14 -15.69 0.52
CA GLY A 33 5.92 -15.34 -0.66
C GLY A 33 5.46 -14.06 -1.37
N ARG A 34 4.54 -13.29 -0.79
CA ARG A 34 4.00 -12.08 -1.41
C ARG A 34 5.08 -11.00 -1.49
N PRO A 35 5.27 -10.37 -2.66
CA PRO A 35 6.26 -9.32 -2.80
C PRO A 35 5.85 -8.09 -2.01
N TYR A 36 6.81 -7.43 -1.40
CA TYR A 36 6.61 -6.13 -0.80
C TYR A 36 7.83 -5.22 -0.94
N LEU A 37 7.56 -3.93 -0.95
CA LEU A 37 8.54 -2.85 -0.84
C LEU A 37 8.18 -2.01 0.38
N GLN A 38 9.15 -1.74 1.25
CA GLN A 38 8.97 -0.80 2.37
C GLN A 38 9.96 0.36 2.30
N LEU A 39 9.50 1.55 2.70
CA LEU A 39 10.34 2.70 3.02
C LEU A 39 10.32 2.93 4.53
N LEU A 40 11.50 3.11 5.12
CA LEU A 40 11.69 3.21 6.57
C LEU A 40 12.30 4.58 6.93
N ASP A 41 11.85 5.14 8.05
CA ASP A 41 12.46 6.34 8.63
C ASP A 41 13.77 6.05 9.38
N LEU A 42 14.32 7.09 10.02
CA LEU A 42 15.56 7.00 10.80
C LEU A 42 15.46 6.11 12.04
N ALA A 43 14.25 5.87 12.55
CA ALA A 43 13.98 4.99 13.67
C ALA A 43 13.69 3.55 13.21
N GLY A 44 13.69 3.28 11.90
CA GLY A 44 13.32 1.99 11.33
C GLY A 44 11.81 1.75 11.30
N CYS A 45 10.99 2.80 11.48
CA CYS A 45 9.54 2.67 11.37
C CYS A 45 9.10 2.80 9.90
N PRO A 46 8.18 1.93 9.42
CA PRO A 46 7.67 2.01 8.07
C PRO A 46 6.92 3.32 7.87
N ARG A 47 7.08 3.91 6.68
CA ARG A 47 6.37 5.13 6.22
C ARG A 47 5.52 4.86 5.00
N LEU A 48 5.95 3.89 4.20
CA LEU A 48 5.25 3.43 3.03
C LEU A 48 5.48 1.94 2.87
N GLU A 49 4.44 1.22 2.46
CA GLU A 49 4.51 -0.14 1.96
C GLU A 49 3.81 -0.22 0.60
N LEU A 50 4.40 -0.94 -0.36
CA LEU A 50 3.71 -1.47 -1.54
C LEU A 50 3.73 -2.98 -1.45
N SER A 51 2.58 -3.65 -1.55
CA SER A 51 2.48 -5.09 -1.37
C SER A 51 1.33 -5.68 -2.21
N LEU A 52 1.24 -7.01 -2.21
CA LEU A 52 0.05 -7.72 -2.66
C LEU A 52 -0.69 -8.28 -1.45
N ASP A 53 -2.01 -8.19 -1.46
CA ASP A 53 -2.89 -8.90 -0.55
C ASP A 53 -2.97 -10.39 -0.92
N ALA A 54 -3.64 -11.19 -0.07
CA ALA A 54 -3.67 -12.64 -0.21
C ALA A 54 -4.40 -13.12 -1.47
N ASP A 55 -5.34 -12.31 -1.97
CA ASP A 55 -6.08 -12.51 -3.21
C ASP A 55 -5.32 -11.98 -4.45
N GLY A 56 -4.13 -11.41 -4.26
CA GLY A 56 -3.31 -10.80 -5.31
C GLY A 56 -3.64 -9.33 -5.60
N SER A 57 -4.55 -8.72 -4.86
CA SER A 57 -4.89 -7.30 -4.96
C SER A 57 -3.67 -6.42 -4.63
N PRO A 58 -3.24 -5.49 -5.51
CA PRO A 58 -2.15 -4.58 -5.19
C PRO A 58 -2.58 -3.52 -4.19
N HIS A 59 -1.70 -3.25 -3.24
CA HIS A 59 -1.98 -2.34 -2.12
C HIS A 59 -0.80 -1.40 -1.86
N ILE A 60 -1.10 -0.15 -1.50
CA ILE A 60 -0.16 0.84 -1.00
C ILE A 60 -0.66 1.29 0.36
N ALA A 61 0.20 1.25 1.38
CA ALA A 61 -0.08 1.74 2.73
C ALA A 61 0.85 2.87 3.13
N LEU A 62 0.32 3.89 3.81
CA LEU A 62 1.04 5.04 4.36
C LEU A 62 0.90 5.06 5.87
N PHE A 63 2.02 5.21 6.56
CA PHE A 63 2.09 5.11 8.02
C PHE A 63 2.57 6.40 8.67
N SER A 64 2.03 6.70 9.84
CA SER A 64 2.46 7.81 10.68
C SER A 64 3.81 7.55 11.34
N ALA A 65 4.30 8.52 12.13
CA ALA A 65 5.54 8.37 12.89
C ALA A 65 5.48 7.35 14.01
N LYS A 66 4.28 6.89 14.35
CA LYS A 66 4.03 5.86 15.35
C LYS A 66 3.74 4.51 14.68
N SER A 67 4.04 4.37 13.39
CA SER A 67 3.73 3.17 12.58
C SER A 67 2.22 2.84 12.53
N VAL A 68 1.37 3.86 12.66
CA VAL A 68 -0.09 3.69 12.55
C VAL A 68 -0.49 3.94 11.09
N LEU A 69 -1.27 3.04 10.49
CA LEU A 69 -1.83 3.25 9.15
C LEU A 69 -2.65 4.55 9.11
N GLN A 70 -2.33 5.43 8.17
CA GLN A 70 -2.99 6.73 7.97
C GLN A 70 -3.61 6.87 6.58
N GLY A 71 -3.20 6.03 5.64
CA GLY A 71 -3.86 5.98 4.36
C GLY A 71 -3.51 4.72 3.61
N SER A 72 -4.42 4.29 2.74
CA SER A 72 -4.16 3.20 1.83
C SER A 72 -4.82 3.43 0.48
N PHE A 73 -4.26 2.77 -0.53
CA PHE A 73 -4.80 2.67 -1.86
C PHE A 73 -4.76 1.20 -2.27
N GLY A 74 -5.86 0.67 -2.81
CA GLY A 74 -5.94 -0.72 -3.21
C GLY A 74 -6.72 -0.89 -4.51
N LEU A 75 -6.41 -1.95 -5.25
CA LEU A 75 -7.24 -2.42 -6.36
C LEU A 75 -7.71 -3.85 -6.06
N SER A 76 -8.99 -4.12 -6.24
CA SER A 76 -9.55 -5.46 -6.15
C SER A 76 -9.14 -6.28 -7.38
N ALA A 77 -8.45 -7.39 -7.14
CA ALA A 77 -8.13 -8.36 -8.19
C ALA A 77 -9.37 -9.06 -8.76
N ALA A 78 -10.47 -9.11 -8.00
CA ALA A 78 -11.68 -9.84 -8.37
C ALA A 78 -12.54 -9.09 -9.41
N ASP A 79 -12.66 -7.77 -9.29
CA ASP A 79 -13.57 -6.95 -10.10
C ASP A 79 -12.95 -5.67 -10.67
N GLY A 80 -11.66 -5.40 -10.37
CA GLY A 80 -10.95 -4.20 -10.83
C GLY A 80 -11.34 -2.92 -10.10
N GLY A 81 -12.15 -3.01 -9.04
CA GLY A 81 -12.51 -1.86 -8.22
C GLY A 81 -11.27 -1.22 -7.58
N ALA A 82 -11.28 0.09 -7.39
CA ALA A 82 -10.19 0.84 -6.77
C ALA A 82 -10.69 1.53 -5.51
N GLY A 83 -9.88 1.61 -4.46
CA GLY A 83 -10.22 2.30 -3.23
C GLY A 83 -9.08 3.16 -2.71
N VAL A 84 -9.41 4.31 -2.16
CA VAL A 84 -8.53 5.06 -1.26
C VAL A 84 -9.19 5.17 0.10
N THR A 85 -8.40 4.93 1.15
CA THR A 85 -8.82 5.15 2.52
C THR A 85 -7.86 6.10 3.21
N LEU A 86 -8.38 7.03 4.00
CA LEU A 86 -7.59 7.95 4.83
C LEU A 86 -8.08 7.89 6.27
N TRP A 87 -7.13 7.77 7.21
CA TRP A 87 -7.33 7.78 8.64
C TRP A 87 -6.59 8.95 9.30
N SER A 88 -7.14 9.43 10.41
CA SER A 88 -6.42 10.32 11.34
C SER A 88 -5.67 9.50 12.39
N GLU A 89 -4.56 10.02 12.95
CA GLU A 89 -3.78 9.35 14.03
C GLU A 89 -4.65 8.97 15.23
N ASN A 90 -5.76 9.69 15.43
CA ASN A 90 -6.67 9.49 16.56
C ASN A 90 -7.83 8.53 16.24
N GLY A 91 -7.82 7.88 15.07
CA GLY A 91 -8.86 6.95 14.61
C GLY A 91 -10.21 7.58 14.29
N ARG A 92 -10.31 8.93 14.27
CA ARG A 92 -11.59 9.65 14.33
C ARG A 92 -12.16 10.11 12.98
N PHE A 93 -11.42 9.96 11.89
CA PHE A 93 -11.89 10.33 10.55
C PHE A 93 -11.53 9.23 9.58
N PHE A 94 -12.57 8.75 8.88
CA PHE A 94 -12.52 7.73 7.86
C PHE A 94 -13.03 8.37 6.57
N LYS A 95 -12.18 8.57 5.58
CA LYS A 95 -12.65 8.92 4.24
C LYS A 95 -12.26 7.81 3.30
N VAL A 96 -13.27 7.11 2.80
CA VAL A 96 -13.13 6.24 1.65
C VAL A 96 -13.71 6.90 0.42
N ALA A 97 -13.00 6.75 -0.67
CA ALA A 97 -13.59 6.82 -1.99
C ALA A 97 -13.19 5.53 -2.72
N GLY A 98 -14.17 4.66 -2.92
CA GLY A 98 -14.07 3.54 -3.84
C GLY A 98 -14.57 3.92 -5.23
N VAL A 99 -14.17 3.20 -6.26
CA VAL A 99 -14.93 3.04 -7.50
C VAL A 99 -14.93 1.55 -7.76
N SER A 100 -16.08 0.90 -7.58
CA SER A 100 -16.33 -0.46 -8.04
C SER A 100 -17.07 -0.40 -9.38
N ASN A 101 -17.34 -1.55 -10.00
CA ASN A 101 -18.28 -1.63 -11.13
C ASN A 101 -19.69 -1.12 -10.75
N GLY A 102 -19.99 -0.92 -9.45
CA GLY A 102 -21.27 -0.44 -8.92
C GLY A 102 -21.28 1.01 -8.41
N GLY A 103 -20.16 1.74 -8.45
CA GLY A 103 -20.07 3.15 -8.01
C GLY A 103 -19.13 3.40 -6.83
N VAL A 104 -19.32 4.51 -6.12
CA VAL A 104 -18.48 4.88 -4.96
C VAL A 104 -19.05 4.26 -3.69
N GLU A 105 -18.25 3.49 -2.95
CA GLU A 105 -18.64 2.77 -1.72
C GLU A 105 -17.72 3.13 -0.51
N ASP A 106 -18.16 2.89 0.73
CA ASP A 106 -17.39 3.04 1.98
C ASP A 106 -16.62 1.77 2.40
N ASP A 107 -15.99 1.73 3.59
CA ASP A 107 -15.26 0.51 4.08
C ASP A 107 -16.14 -0.71 4.22
N GLN A 108 -17.45 -0.52 4.38
CA GLN A 108 -18.40 -1.61 4.59
C GLN A 108 -19.05 -2.04 3.27
N GLY A 109 -18.57 -1.51 2.13
CA GLY A 109 -19.13 -1.79 0.80
C GLY A 109 -20.49 -1.11 0.58
N LYS A 110 -20.80 -0.04 1.33
CA LYS A 110 -22.05 0.70 1.16
C LYS A 110 -21.85 1.88 0.23
N ALA A 111 -22.72 2.02 -0.77
CA ALA A 111 -22.70 3.13 -1.70
C ALA A 111 -22.73 4.51 -0.98
N ILE A 112 -21.71 5.33 -1.25
CA ILE A 112 -21.57 6.73 -0.83
C ILE A 112 -22.28 7.65 -1.85
N PHE A 113 -22.37 7.25 -3.12
CA PHE A 113 -23.13 7.94 -4.18
C PHE A 113 -24.10 6.98 -4.86
N ASP A 114 -25.35 7.43 -5.02
CA ASP A 114 -26.40 6.76 -5.79
C ASP A 114 -26.66 7.59 -7.06
N GLU A 115 -26.16 7.13 -8.21
CA GLU A 115 -26.37 7.79 -9.51
C GLU A 115 -27.84 7.82 -9.94
N SER A 116 -28.76 7.09 -9.27
CA SER A 116 -30.20 7.15 -9.57
C SER A 116 -30.89 8.41 -9.03
N ARG A 117 -30.13 9.33 -8.40
CA ARG A 117 -30.60 10.63 -7.90
C ARG A 117 -29.83 11.80 -8.51
N GLU A 118 -30.06 12.06 -9.78
CA GLU A 118 -30.00 13.41 -10.35
C GLU A 118 -31.40 13.84 -10.82
N PRO A 119 -31.72 15.15 -10.81
CA PRO A 119 -33.01 15.70 -10.38
C PRO A 119 -34.23 15.40 -11.26
#